data_AF-A0A7Y2GTJ4-F1
#
_entry.id   AF-A0A7Y2GTJ4-F1
#
_cell.length_a   1.000
_cell.length_b   1.000
_cell.length_c   1.000
_cell.angle_alpha   90.00
_cell.angle_beta   90.00
_cell.angle_gamma   90.00
#
_symmetry.space_group_name_H-M   'P 1'
#
loop_
_entity.id
_entity.type
_entity.pdbx_description
1 polymer ?
#
loop_
_entity_poly.entity_id
_entity_poly.type
_entity_poly.pdbx_seq_one_letter_code
_entity_poly.pdbx_strand_id
1 'polypeptide(L)' 'MSNTKRENYKKVERIFLAAINKAPEEREHLLDQECGADLSLRREVGKLIDSHDSQFLEEPAIAQMADFFVDEESER' A
#
# COMPACT_ATOMS: atom_id res chain seq x y z
N MET A 1 -14.88 24.90 13.96
CA MET A 1 -13.59 24.19 13.75
C MET A 1 -13.80 22.93 12.92
N SER A 2 -13.86 23.02 11.58
CA SER A 2 -14.02 21.80 10.73
C SER A 2 -13.25 21.84 9.39
N ASN A 3 -12.40 22.85 9.15
CA ASN A 3 -11.64 22.96 7.91
C ASN A 3 -10.29 22.21 7.98
N THR A 4 -9.60 22.31 9.12
CA THR A 4 -8.23 21.77 9.31
C THR A 4 -8.14 20.26 9.16
N LYS A 5 -9.16 19.50 9.62
CA LYS A 5 -9.14 18.03 9.54
C LYS A 5 -9.26 17.53 8.09
N ARG A 6 -10.03 18.21 7.25
CA ARG A 6 -10.18 17.85 5.82
C ARG A 6 -8.92 18.18 5.04
N GLU A 7 -8.29 19.31 5.33
CA GLU A 7 -7.03 19.69 4.68
C GLU A 7 -5.88 18.74 5.05
N ASN A 8 -5.84 18.28 6.31
CA ASN A 8 -4.89 17.26 6.73
C ASN A 8 -5.13 15.92 6.02
N TYR A 9 -6.39 15.47 5.92
CA TYR A 9 -6.74 14.25 5.19
C TYR A 9 -6.31 14.31 3.72
N LYS A 10 -6.63 15.41 3.02
CA LYS A 10 -6.20 15.60 1.62
C LYS A 10 -4.69 15.59 1.45
N LYS A 11 -3.96 16.13 2.44
CA LYS A 11 -2.50 16.11 2.43
C LYS A 11 -1.97 14.68 2.58
N VAL A 12 -2.50 13.91 3.54
CA VAL A 12 -2.17 12.49 3.72
C VAL A 12 -2.45 11.70 2.44
N GLU A 13 -3.64 11.84 1.87
CA GLU A 13 -4.08 11.14 0.65
C GLU A 13 -3.15 11.40 -0.53
N ARG A 14 -2.78 12.67 -0.77
CA ARG A 14 -1.89 13.04 -1.88
C ARG A 14 -0.51 12.40 -1.76
N ILE A 15 0.08 12.45 -0.56
CA ILE A 15 1.42 11.91 -0.32
C ILE A 15 1.39 10.39 -0.42
N PHE A 16 0.37 9.74 0.14
CA PHE A 16 0.17 8.31 0.03
C PHE A 16 0.08 7.84 -1.43
N LEU A 17 -0.79 8.47 -2.24
CA LEU A 17 -0.95 8.12 -3.66
C LEU A 17 0.34 8.36 -4.45
N ALA A 18 1.13 9.38 -4.12
CA ALA A 18 2.42 9.60 -4.75
C ALA A 18 3.46 8.53 -4.35
N ALA A 19 3.43 8.07 -3.10
CA ALA A 19 4.38 7.10 -2.56
C ALA A 19 4.17 5.69 -3.11
N ILE A 20 2.92 5.21 -3.23
CA ILE A 20 2.64 3.84 -3.71
C ILE A 20 3.06 3.61 -5.18
N ASN A 21 3.19 4.69 -5.96
CA ASN A 21 3.66 4.65 -7.35
C ASN A 21 5.20 4.66 -7.48
N LYS A 22 5.92 4.64 -6.36
CA LYS A 22 7.38 4.70 -6.31
C LYS A 22 7.99 3.42 -5.73
N ALA A 23 9.25 3.16 -6.10
CA ALA A 23 10.03 2.11 -5.48
C ALA A 23 10.29 2.43 -3.99
N PRO A 24 10.43 1.41 -3.11
CA PRO A 24 10.63 1.60 -1.67
C PRO A 24 11.74 2.61 -1.32
N GLU A 25 12.85 2.59 -2.06
CA GLU A 25 14.00 3.47 -1.87
C GLU A 25 13.68 4.93 -2.21
N GLU A 26 12.80 5.17 -3.18
CA GLU A 26 12.36 6.51 -3.56
C GLU A 26 11.26 7.07 -2.65
N ARG A 27 10.53 6.19 -1.94
CA ARG A 27 9.47 6.59 -1.00
C ARG A 27 10.04 7.37 0.17
N GLU A 28 11.18 6.95 0.73
CA GLU A 28 11.79 7.66 1.86
C GLU A 28 12.13 9.10 1.51
N HIS A 29 12.72 9.33 0.33
CA HIS A 29 13.04 10.68 -0.14
C HIS A 29 11.79 11.54 -0.35
N LEU A 30 10.73 10.95 -0.93
CA LEU A 30 9.46 11.64 -1.10
C LEU A 30 8.82 12.01 0.26
N LEU A 31 8.88 11.12 1.25
CA LEU A 31 8.37 11.39 2.59
C LEU A 31 9.17 12.47 3.32
N ASP A 32 10.50 12.51 3.16
CA ASP A 32 11.35 13.58 3.68
C ASP A 32 10.94 14.95 3.08
N GLN A 33 10.72 14.99 1.77
CA GLN A 33 10.36 16.22 1.05
C GLN A 33 8.94 16.71 1.38
N GLU A 34 7.94 15.82 1.34
CA GLU A 34 6.53 16.21 1.47
C GLU A 34 6.08 16.37 2.93
N CYS A 35 6.64 15.59 3.85
CA CYS A 35 6.31 15.69 5.27
C CYS A 35 7.18 16.71 6.01
N GLY A 36 8.44 16.89 5.60
CA GLY A 36 9.39 17.78 6.28
C GLY A 36 9.48 17.50 7.78
N ALA A 37 9.31 18.53 8.61
CA ALA A 37 9.34 18.41 10.07
C ALA A 37 8.03 17.85 10.69
N ASP A 38 6.99 17.61 9.89
CA ASP A 38 5.72 17.08 10.37
C ASP A 38 5.79 15.57 10.55
N LEU A 39 6.34 15.16 11.70
CA LEU A 39 6.49 13.76 12.09
C LEU A 39 5.15 13.04 12.29
N SER A 40 4.08 13.77 12.60
CA SER A 40 2.74 13.20 12.74
C SER A 40 2.22 12.78 11.37
N LEU A 41 2.34 13.67 10.38
CA LEU A 41 1.98 13.40 8.99
C LEU A 41 2.79 12.24 8.42
N ARG A 42 4.12 12.23 8.63
CA ARG A 42 4.99 11.14 8.17
C ARG A 42 4.56 9.79 8.72
N ARG A 43 4.24 9.74 10.02
CA ARG A 43 3.78 8.52 10.69
C ARG A 43 2.43 8.04 10.14
N GLU A 44 1.51 8.96 9.88
CA GLU A 44 0.19 8.62 9.37
C GLU A 44 0.26 8.06 7.94
N VAL A 45 1.02 8.72 7.07
CA VAL A 45 1.28 8.22 5.70
C VAL A 45 2.03 6.89 5.72
N GLY A 46 3.05 6.75 6.56
CA GLY A 46 3.84 5.51 6.68
C GLY A 46 2.97 4.29 7.01
N LYS A 47 2.05 4.42 7.97
CA LYS A 47 1.10 3.35 8.30
C LYS A 47 0.22 2.92 7.12
N LEU A 48 -0.19 3.86 6.27
CA LEU A 48 -0.98 3.56 5.08
C LEU A 48 -0.16 2.79 4.04
N ILE A 49 1.11 3.18 3.85
CA ILE A 49 2.04 2.49 2.95
C ILE A 49 2.28 1.06 3.47
N ASP A 50 2.61 0.90 4.75
CA ASP A 50 2.84 -0.41 5.36
C ASP A 50 1.62 -1.33 5.21
N SER A 51 0.42 -0.78 5.43
CA SER A 51 -0.83 -1.52 5.25
C SER A 51 -1.06 -1.92 3.78
N HIS A 52 -0.74 -1.05 2.83
CA HIS A 52 -0.87 -1.33 1.40
C HIS A 52 0.08 -2.43 0.95
N ASP A 53 1.36 -2.33 1.34
CA ASP A 53 2.38 -3.32 1.01
C ASP A 53 2.06 -4.68 1.65
N SER A 54 1.50 -4.68 2.87
CA SER A 54 1.09 -5.91 3.57
C SER A 54 -0.13 -6.59 2.92
N GLN A 55 -1.07 -5.83 2.36
CA GLN A 55 -2.25 -6.38 1.66
C GLN A 55 -1.92 -7.00 0.30
N PHE A 56 -0.83 -6.56 -0.35
CA PHE A 56 -0.40 -7.13 -1.63
C PHE A 56 0.09 -8.59 -1.51
N LEU A 57 0.50 -9.03 -0.31
CA LEU A 57 0.91 -10.41 -0.06
C LEU A 57 -0.27 -11.38 0.13
N GLU A 58 -1.52 -10.89 0.16
CA GLU A 58 -2.72 -11.72 0.12
C GLU A 58 -3.11 -12.08 -1.33
N GLU A 59 -2.17 -12.64 -2.11
CA GLU A 59 -2.52 -13.26 -3.39
C GLU A 59 -3.62 -14.32 -3.16
N PRO A 60 -4.61 -14.44 -4.07
CA PRO A 60 -5.67 -15.42 -3.90
C PRO A 60 -5.06 -16.81 -3.85
N ALA A 61 -5.36 -17.56 -2.79
CA ALA A 61 -4.99 -18.97 -2.62
C ALA A 61 -5.38 -19.89 -3.80
N ILE A 62 -6.16 -19.36 -4.75
CA ILE A 62 -6.58 -19.97 -6.00
C ILE A 62 -5.36 -20.31 -6.90
N ALA A 63 -4.26 -19.55 -6.86
CA ALA A 63 -3.06 -19.87 -7.64
C ALA A 63 -2.35 -21.16 -7.19
N GLN A 64 -2.58 -21.62 -5.95
CA GLN A 64 -1.97 -22.85 -5.40
C GLN A 64 -2.81 -24.11 -5.65
N MET A 65 -4.01 -23.98 -6.21
CA MET A 65 -4.92 -25.12 -6.45
C MET A 65 -4.89 -25.64 -7.90
N ALA A 66 -4.25 -24.92 -8.83
CA ALA A 66 -4.17 -25.36 -10.23
C ALA A 66 -3.37 -26.67 -10.41
N ASP A 67 -2.47 -27.00 -9.49
CA ASP A 67 -1.71 -28.25 -9.49
C ASP A 67 -2.50 -29.46 -8.95
N PHE A 68 -3.65 -29.24 -8.30
CA PHE A 68 -4.44 -30.33 -7.69
C PHE A 68 -5.53 -30.90 -8.60
N PHE A 69 -5.80 -30.30 -9.78
CA PHE A 69 -6.89 -30.71 -10.67
C PHE A 69 -6.45 -31.31 -12.00
N VAL A 70 -5.17 -31.68 -12.15
CA VAL A 70 -4.68 -32.47 -13.30
C VAL A 70 -4.38 -33.90 -12.87
N ASP A 71 -5.43 -34.64 -12.51
CA ASP A 71 -5.48 -36.10 -12.63
C ASP A 71 -6.90 -36.59 -12.30
N GLU A 72 -7.75 -36.74 -13.32
CA GLU A 72 -8.80 -37.78 -13.45
C GLU A 72 -9.69 -37.53 -14.69
N GLU A 73 -9.12 -37.64 -15.89
CA GLU A 73 -9.87 -38.23 -17.03
C GLU A 73 -8.90 -38.83 -18.06
N SER A 74 -8.09 -39.78 -17.60
CA SER A 74 -7.48 -40.79 -18.46
C SER A 74 -7.76 -42.16 -17.88
N GLU A 75 -9.01 -42.60 -17.99
CA GLU A 75 -9.38 -44.03 -18.10
C GLU A 75 -10.90 -44.19 -18.34
N ARG A 76 -11.34 -44.09 -19.60
CA ARG A 76 -11.97 -45.18 -20.38
C ARG A 76 -12.62 -44.68 -21.67
#